data_AF-A0A8T5MSZ5-F1
#
_entry.id   AF-A0A8T5MSZ5-F1
#
_cell.length_a   1.000
_cell.length_b   1.000
_cell.length_c   1.000
_cell.angle_alpha   90.00
_cell.angle_beta   90.00
_cell.angle_gamma   90.00
#
_symmetry.space_group_name_H-M   'P 1'
#
loop_
_entity.id
_entity.type
_entity.pdbx_description
1 polymer ?
#
loop_
_entity_poly.entity_id
_entity_poly.type
_entity_poly.pdbx_seq_one_letter_code
_entity_poly.pdbx_strand_id
1 'polypeptide(L)'
;FSRVTFPELTGTPSEVQARIDAKLARIGKEREGIQAEILNLLKYRPKLLAVYDHVYIEREREDVIKNLAKTEASFLIEGWIKKKDVETLKQRLRSVSSAVEISTRDPEEGEQVPVTLENITIVDPFEAVTEMYSQPKYTEIDPTPLVTVFFIIFFGICLSDAGYGIMLSTLSILMMKKYNMGSTGKKFLRLLFIGGISSFFFGVLSGSWFGDLLRMPALWINPVDDPITMLVFALILGLIQIFVGIGVKMYNNIRRGNIKDAVFDQLTWSILLSGLVLIILAEMDIISIGKIPYGVTGFGALSLVLTQGRHQKGMVKKIVVGLASLYGIIGYFSDVLSYSRLMALSLATIVLAMVFNTIAFIMKDIYLVGIFITAMVLIVSHFFILIIGTLGAFVHTMRLQYVEFFSKFYVGGGKKFSPFRMDTKYIEIEEV
;
A
#
# COMPACT_ATOMS: atom_id res chain seq x y z
N PHE A 1 -33.75 40.33 25.27
CA PHE A 1 -32.83 41.06 26.17
C PHE A 1 -32.64 40.26 27.44
N SER A 2 -31.49 39.61 27.63
CA SER A 2 -31.15 38.98 28.91
C SER A 2 -30.67 40.06 29.87
N ARG A 3 -31.29 40.13 31.05
CA ARG A 3 -30.93 41.11 32.10
C ARG A 3 -29.62 40.64 32.74
N VAL A 4 -28.50 41.22 32.31
CA VAL A 4 -27.19 40.97 32.93
C VAL A 4 -27.07 41.88 34.14
N THR A 5 -27.16 41.30 35.33
CA THR A 5 -26.83 41.98 36.59
C THR A 5 -25.36 41.74 36.91
N PHE A 6 -24.65 42.76 37.40
CA PHE A 6 -23.25 42.67 37.81
C PHE A 6 -23.15 42.80 39.35
N PRO A 7 -23.24 41.70 40.12
CA PRO A 7 -23.38 41.75 41.57
C PRO A 7 -22.15 42.30 42.31
N GLU A 8 -20.96 42.22 41.71
CA GLU A 8 -19.68 42.55 42.37
C GLU A 8 -19.13 43.94 42.02
N LEU A 9 -19.84 44.73 41.21
CA LEU A 9 -19.34 46.03 40.74
C LEU A 9 -19.92 47.17 41.57
N THR A 10 -19.11 47.68 42.49
CA THR A 10 -19.42 48.87 43.30
C THR A 10 -18.82 50.14 42.66
N GLY A 11 -19.61 51.22 42.59
CA GLY A 11 -19.21 52.54 42.05
C GLY A 11 -20.11 53.05 40.92
N THR A 12 -19.81 54.22 40.36
CA THR A 12 -20.49 54.72 39.15
C THR A 12 -20.08 53.92 37.91
N PRO A 13 -20.94 53.80 36.87
CA PRO A 13 -20.59 53.07 35.65
C PRO A 13 -19.27 53.53 35.01
N SER A 14 -18.96 54.83 35.08
CA SER A 14 -17.72 55.40 34.56
C SER A 14 -16.47 54.93 35.34
N GLU A 15 -16.56 54.83 36.66
CA GLU A 15 -15.46 54.33 37.51
C GLU A 15 -15.25 52.83 37.34
N VAL A 16 -16.35 52.07 37.22
CA VAL A 16 -16.33 50.63 36.97
C VAL A 16 -15.71 50.34 35.59
N GLN A 17 -16.09 51.10 34.56
CA GLN A 17 -15.50 50.99 33.22
C GLN A 17 -14.00 51.30 33.24
N ALA A 18 -13.59 52.40 33.87
CA ALA A 18 -12.17 52.75 34.02
C ALA A 18 -11.37 51.67 34.77
N ARG A 19 -11.96 51.05 35.80
CA ARG A 19 -11.34 49.94 36.55
C ARG A 19 -11.19 48.68 35.71
N ILE A 20 -12.19 48.35 34.89
CA ILE A 20 -12.15 47.20 33.97
C ILE A 20 -11.12 47.46 32.86
N ASP A 21 -11.09 48.65 32.29
CA ASP A 21 -10.12 49.02 31.25
C ASP A 21 -8.69 48.99 31.79
N ALA A 22 -8.45 49.47 33.01
CA ALA A 22 -7.16 49.36 33.69
C ALA A 22 -6.78 47.89 33.95
N LYS A 23 -7.74 47.04 34.34
CA LYS A 23 -7.52 45.60 34.54
C LYS A 23 -7.22 44.89 33.21
N LEU A 24 -7.92 45.24 32.13
CA LEU A 24 -7.68 44.74 30.78
C LEU A 24 -6.30 45.17 30.28
N ALA A 25 -5.90 46.42 30.48
CA ALA A 25 -4.57 46.92 30.12
C ALA A 25 -3.47 46.21 30.91
N ARG A 26 -3.67 45.95 32.21
CA ARG A 26 -2.73 45.18 33.04
C ARG A 26 -2.58 43.74 32.56
N ILE A 27 -3.69 43.04 32.34
CA ILE A 27 -3.70 41.67 31.81
C ILE A 27 -3.09 41.62 30.41
N GLY A 28 -3.33 42.65 29.58
CA GLY A 28 -2.73 42.79 28.25
C GLY A 28 -1.20 42.85 28.33
N LYS A 29 -0.66 43.71 29.20
CA LYS A 29 0.80 43.79 29.44
C LYS A 29 1.38 42.50 30.02
N GLU A 30 0.68 41.86 30.94
CA GLU A 30 1.10 40.58 31.53
C GLU A 30 1.15 39.47 30.48
N ARG A 31 0.13 39.40 29.60
CA ARG A 31 0.10 38.47 28.46
C ARG A 31 1.26 38.71 27.50
N GLU A 32 1.56 39.97 27.17
CA GLU A 32 2.70 40.32 26.33
C GLU A 32 4.03 39.93 26.97
N GLY A 33 4.19 40.14 28.28
CA GLY A 33 5.36 39.72 29.04
C GLY A 33 5.57 38.20 29.01
N ILE A 34 4.50 37.43 29.30
CA ILE A 34 4.53 35.96 29.25
C ILE A 34 4.84 35.48 27.82
N GLN A 35 4.27 36.11 26.80
CA GLN A 35 4.52 35.74 25.40
C GLN A 35 5.98 36.00 25.00
N ALA A 36 6.59 37.10 25.48
CA ALA A 36 8.01 37.37 25.29
C ALA A 36 8.89 36.34 26.01
N GLU A 37 8.52 35.90 27.20
CA GLU A 37 9.23 34.86 27.94
C GLU A 37 9.17 33.50 27.21
N ILE A 38 7.99 33.12 26.70
CA ILE A 38 7.83 31.92 25.87
C ILE A 38 8.73 31.98 24.63
N LEU A 39 8.76 33.12 23.93
CA LEU A 39 9.64 33.32 22.77
C LEU A 39 11.12 33.21 23.13
N ASN A 40 11.51 33.67 24.32
CA ASN A 40 12.87 33.53 24.80
C ASN A 40 13.22 32.06 25.13
N LEU A 41 12.29 31.33 25.75
CA LEU A 41 12.46 29.91 26.09
C LEU A 41 12.46 29.01 24.85
N LEU A 42 11.73 29.36 23.80
CA LEU A 42 11.69 28.62 22.53
C LEU A 42 13.08 28.47 21.88
N LYS A 43 14.02 29.38 22.18
CA LYS A 43 15.42 29.28 21.74
C LYS A 43 16.12 28.01 22.22
N TYR A 44 15.71 27.46 23.37
CA TYR A 44 16.29 26.23 23.92
C TYR A 44 15.66 24.96 23.36
N ARG A 45 14.55 25.07 22.62
CA ARG A 45 13.85 23.90 22.06
C ARG A 45 14.76 22.98 21.25
N PRO A 46 15.61 23.45 20.32
CA PRO A 46 16.50 22.55 19.57
C PRO A 46 17.47 21.78 20.47
N LYS A 47 18.03 22.44 21.50
CA LYS A 47 18.93 21.79 22.47
C LYS A 47 18.19 20.73 23.29
N LEU A 48 16.97 21.02 23.71
CA LEU A 48 16.16 20.08 24.50
C LEU A 48 15.76 18.85 23.68
N LEU A 49 15.42 19.04 22.40
CA LEU A 49 15.17 17.94 21.47
C LEU A 49 16.43 17.09 21.23
N ALA A 50 17.61 17.73 21.20
CA ALA A 50 18.87 17.01 21.08
C ALA A 50 19.20 16.15 22.31
N VAL A 51 18.99 16.70 23.51
CA VAL A 51 19.16 15.97 24.77
C VAL A 51 18.16 14.81 24.86
N TYR A 52 16.92 15.01 24.40
CA TYR A 52 15.93 13.94 24.34
C TYR A 52 16.42 12.75 23.49
N ASP A 53 16.90 13.01 22.27
CA ASP A 53 17.40 11.96 21.38
C ASP A 53 18.64 11.27 21.98
N HIS A 54 19.54 12.01 22.62
CA HIS A 54 20.71 11.43 23.30
C HIS A 54 20.31 10.50 24.45
N VAL A 55 19.44 10.95 25.35
CA VAL A 55 18.95 10.14 26.49
C VAL A 55 18.18 8.91 25.99
N TYR A 56 17.45 9.05 24.87
CA TYR A 56 16.75 7.94 24.23
C TYR A 56 17.73 6.86 23.74
N ILE A 57 18.80 7.26 23.06
CA ILE A 57 19.85 6.33 22.58
C ILE A 57 20.52 5.61 23.76
N GLU A 58 20.88 6.33 24.83
CA GLU A 58 21.50 5.73 26.01
C GLU A 58 20.55 4.74 26.71
N ARG A 59 19.25 5.04 26.76
CA ARG A 59 18.25 4.11 27.28
C ARG A 59 18.17 2.83 26.46
N GLU A 60 18.09 2.93 25.13
CA GLU A 60 18.05 1.75 24.24
C GLU A 60 19.33 0.91 24.37
N ARG A 61 20.49 1.55 24.54
CA ARG A 61 21.76 0.85 24.80
C ARG A 61 21.70 0.05 26.10
N GLU A 62 21.26 0.67 27.20
CA GLU A 62 21.11 0.00 28.50
C GLU A 62 20.10 -1.16 28.43
N ASP A 63 19.00 -1.00 27.71
CA ASP A 63 18.01 -2.06 27.55
C ASP A 63 18.56 -3.27 26.77
N VAL A 64 19.44 -3.06 25.79
CA VAL A 64 20.16 -4.16 25.13
C VAL A 64 21.15 -4.82 26.08
N ILE A 65 21.92 -4.04 26.85
CA ILE A 65 22.90 -4.57 27.81
C ILE A 65 22.25 -5.48 28.85
N LYS A 66 21.03 -5.15 29.31
CA LYS A 66 20.26 -5.98 30.25
C LYS A 66 19.93 -7.37 29.70
N ASN A 67 19.80 -7.52 28.39
CA ASN A 67 19.46 -8.78 27.73
C ASN A 67 20.68 -9.63 27.39
N LEU A 68 21.90 -9.17 27.69
CA LEU A 68 23.13 -9.90 27.44
C LEU A 68 23.41 -10.94 28.52
N ALA A 69 23.80 -12.15 28.10
CA ALA A 69 24.39 -13.12 29.01
C ALA A 69 25.81 -12.67 29.36
N LYS A 70 26.10 -12.51 30.65
CA LYS A 70 27.38 -12.00 31.16
C LYS A 70 27.97 -12.88 32.24
N THR A 71 29.29 -13.01 32.23
CA THR A 71 30.12 -13.54 33.32
C THR A 71 30.95 -12.40 33.91
N GLU A 72 31.86 -12.70 34.84
CA GLU A 72 32.76 -11.68 35.42
C GLU A 72 33.77 -11.09 34.40
N ALA A 73 34.13 -11.86 33.37
CA ALA A 73 35.19 -11.48 32.42
C ALA A 73 34.75 -11.48 30.94
N SER A 74 33.57 -12.03 30.63
CA SER A 74 33.08 -12.13 29.25
C SER A 74 31.58 -11.89 29.15
N PHE A 75 31.12 -11.49 27.97
CA PHE A 75 29.70 -11.40 27.64
C PHE A 75 29.44 -12.07 26.30
N LEU A 76 28.24 -12.62 26.14
CA LEU A 76 27.78 -13.26 24.92
C LEU A 76 26.68 -12.40 24.28
N ILE A 77 26.83 -12.13 22.99
CA ILE A 77 25.80 -11.49 22.17
C ILE A 77 25.37 -12.50 21.11
N GLU A 78 24.08 -12.82 21.10
CA GLU A 78 23.45 -13.62 20.06
C GLU A 78 22.45 -12.76 19.29
N GLY A 79 22.45 -12.87 17.96
CA GLY A 79 21.57 -12.09 17.13
C GLY A 79 21.65 -12.46 15.66
N TRP A 80 20.73 -11.91 14.89
CA TRP A 80 20.66 -12.12 13.45
C TRP A 80 21.45 -11.02 12.71
N ILE A 81 22.18 -11.42 11.68
CA ILE A 81 22.88 -10.50 10.78
C ILE A 81 22.67 -10.95 9.34
N LYS A 82 22.63 -9.99 8.41
CA LYS A 82 22.59 -10.30 6.98
C LYS A 82 23.91 -10.93 6.56
N LYS A 83 23.86 -11.99 5.76
CA LYS A 83 25.05 -12.71 5.28
C LYS A 83 26.12 -11.80 4.66
N LYS A 84 25.70 -10.75 3.95
CA LYS A 84 26.59 -9.76 3.31
C LYS A 84 27.34 -8.85 4.30
N ASP A 85 26.79 -8.62 5.49
CA ASP A 85 27.34 -7.68 6.49
C ASP A 85 28.25 -8.39 7.50
N VAL A 86 28.32 -9.73 7.46
CA VAL A 86 29.12 -10.55 8.39
C VAL A 86 30.59 -10.14 8.37
N GLU A 87 31.17 -9.96 7.19
CA GLU A 87 32.60 -9.66 7.07
C GLU A 87 32.93 -8.25 7.57
N THR A 88 32.07 -7.27 7.23
CA THR A 88 32.17 -5.90 7.74
C THR A 88 32.08 -5.85 9.26
N LEU A 89 31.16 -6.63 9.85
CA LEU A 89 31.04 -6.74 11.30
C LEU A 89 32.31 -7.33 11.92
N LYS A 90 32.84 -8.43 11.36
CA LYS A 90 34.07 -9.07 11.84
C LYS A 90 35.25 -8.09 11.85
N GLN A 91 35.40 -7.31 10.78
CA GLN A 91 36.46 -6.30 10.67
C GLN A 91 36.29 -5.19 11.72
N ARG A 92 35.08 -4.63 11.86
CA ARG A 92 34.82 -3.58 12.86
C ARG A 92 35.04 -4.07 14.29
N LEU A 93 34.55 -5.26 14.65
CA LEU A 93 34.73 -5.78 16.01
C LEU A 93 36.20 -6.08 16.34
N ARG A 94 36.96 -6.62 15.39
CA ARG A 94 38.42 -6.86 15.56
C ARG A 94 39.21 -5.57 15.72
N SER A 95 38.76 -4.46 15.12
CA SER A 95 39.40 -3.15 15.32
C SER A 95 39.18 -2.58 16.72
N VAL A 96 38.09 -2.98 17.40
CA VAL A 96 37.78 -2.53 18.76
C VAL A 96 38.50 -3.38 19.80
N SER A 97 38.58 -4.71 19.60
CA SER A 97 39.28 -5.61 20.51
C SER A 97 39.75 -6.88 19.82
N SER A 98 40.95 -7.34 20.16
CA SER A 98 41.52 -8.61 19.70
C SER A 98 40.92 -9.83 20.41
N ALA A 99 40.18 -9.63 21.51
CA ALA A 99 39.60 -10.69 22.34
C ALA A 99 38.16 -11.06 21.91
N VAL A 100 37.79 -10.85 20.65
CA VAL A 100 36.44 -11.13 20.14
C VAL A 100 36.46 -12.37 19.26
N GLU A 101 35.72 -13.40 19.69
CA GLU A 101 35.44 -14.59 18.88
C GLU A 101 34.04 -14.47 18.26
N ILE A 102 33.94 -14.73 16.96
CA ILE A 102 32.68 -14.60 16.21
C ILE A 102 32.40 -15.92 15.51
N SER A 103 31.36 -16.62 15.96
CA SER A 103 30.82 -17.81 15.31
C SER A 103 29.56 -17.46 14.53
N THR A 104 29.44 -17.97 13.30
CA THR A 104 28.27 -17.76 12.44
C THR A 104 27.77 -19.11 11.94
N ARG A 105 26.47 -19.35 12.04
CA ARG A 105 25.79 -20.52 11.46
C ARG A 105 24.62 -20.08 10.59
N ASP A 106 24.26 -20.92 9.62
CA ASP A 106 22.99 -20.75 8.90
C ASP A 106 21.81 -21.13 9.83
N PRO A 107 20.61 -20.54 9.64
CA PRO A 107 19.46 -20.84 10.47
C PRO A 107 19.00 -22.30 10.36
N GLU A 108 18.58 -22.89 11.48
CA GLU A 108 18.03 -24.25 11.52
C GLU A 108 16.51 -24.29 11.26
N GLU A 109 15.99 -25.47 10.90
CA GLU A 109 14.56 -25.66 10.71
C GLU A 109 13.78 -25.41 12.01
N GLY A 110 12.86 -24.45 11.97
CA GLY A 110 12.02 -24.08 13.12
C GLY A 110 12.46 -22.80 13.82
N GLU A 111 13.63 -22.24 13.50
CA GLU A 111 14.07 -20.96 14.04
C GLU A 111 13.29 -19.78 13.44
N GLN A 112 12.92 -18.81 14.28
CA GLN A 112 12.25 -17.59 13.84
C GLN A 112 13.25 -16.58 13.30
N VAL A 113 13.65 -16.77 12.04
CA VAL A 113 14.57 -15.86 11.34
C VAL A 113 13.85 -14.57 10.96
N PRO A 114 14.36 -13.39 11.37
CA PRO A 114 13.83 -12.12 10.94
C PRO A 114 14.10 -11.88 9.45
N VAL A 115 13.18 -11.21 8.77
CA VAL A 115 13.19 -11.00 7.33
C VAL A 115 13.46 -9.53 7.01
N THR A 116 14.35 -9.31 6.03
CA THR A 116 14.61 -8.02 5.41
C THR A 116 14.30 -8.17 3.92
N LEU A 117 13.56 -7.22 3.36
CA LEU A 117 13.35 -7.14 1.92
C LEU A 117 14.46 -6.27 1.32
N GLU A 118 15.01 -6.71 0.20
CA GLU A 118 16.03 -5.97 -0.56
C GLU A 118 15.62 -5.99 -2.02
N ASN A 119 14.82 -4.99 -2.39
CA ASN A 119 14.28 -4.86 -3.73
C ASN A 119 14.97 -3.76 -4.54
N ILE A 120 14.85 -3.86 -5.87
CA ILE A 120 15.30 -2.83 -6.80
C ILE A 120 14.50 -1.54 -6.61
N THR A 121 15.05 -0.41 -7.05
CA THR A 121 14.49 0.94 -6.79
C THR A 121 13.04 1.14 -7.23
N ILE A 122 12.59 0.42 -8.28
CA ILE A 122 11.19 0.49 -8.75
C ILE A 122 10.23 -0.36 -7.91
N VAL A 123 10.74 -1.40 -7.24
CA VAL A 123 9.97 -2.36 -6.43
C VAL A 123 9.95 -1.94 -4.94
N ASP A 124 11.02 -1.31 -4.44
CA ASP A 124 11.15 -0.86 -3.05
C ASP A 124 9.96 -0.03 -2.52
N PRO A 125 9.33 0.89 -3.29
CA PRO A 125 8.16 1.62 -2.82
C PRO A 125 6.96 0.72 -2.49
N PHE A 126 6.82 -0.41 -3.21
CA PHE A 126 5.72 -1.36 -3.05
C PHE A 126 5.91 -2.30 -1.87
N GLU A 127 7.10 -2.33 -1.25
CA GLU A 127 7.29 -3.02 0.03
C GLU A 127 6.35 -2.47 1.10
N ALA A 128 5.99 -1.18 1.05
CA ALA A 128 5.01 -0.59 1.96
C ALA A 128 3.65 -1.31 1.89
N VAL A 129 3.24 -1.78 0.70
CA VAL A 129 2.01 -2.55 0.51
C VAL A 129 2.17 -3.96 1.09
N THR A 130 3.28 -4.63 0.81
CA THR A 130 3.54 -5.97 1.37
C THR A 130 3.60 -5.93 2.90
N GLU A 131 4.31 -4.96 3.47
CA GLU A 131 4.47 -4.79 4.93
C GLU A 131 3.16 -4.46 5.65
N MET A 132 2.23 -3.73 5.00
CA MET A 132 0.91 -3.43 5.57
C MET A 132 0.02 -4.67 5.73
N TYR A 133 0.23 -5.71 4.92
CA TYR A 133 -0.50 -6.97 5.04
C TYR A 133 0.16 -7.89 6.08
N SER A 134 1.37 -8.34 5.80
CA SER A 134 2.25 -9.05 6.73
C SER A 134 3.60 -9.31 6.06
N GLN A 135 4.67 -9.45 6.84
CA GLN A 135 5.96 -9.83 6.28
C GLN A 135 6.01 -11.29 5.82
N PRO A 136 6.78 -11.59 4.75
CA PRO A 136 6.93 -12.97 4.26
C PRO A 136 7.69 -13.78 5.29
N LYS A 137 7.45 -15.09 5.34
CA LYS A 137 8.34 -15.99 6.08
C LYS A 137 9.70 -16.04 5.39
N TYR A 138 10.75 -16.36 6.14
CA TYR A 138 12.11 -16.48 5.61
C TYR A 138 12.22 -17.49 4.44
N THR A 139 11.39 -18.53 4.43
CA THR A 139 11.35 -19.55 3.38
C THR A 139 10.35 -19.25 2.26
N GLU A 140 9.61 -18.14 2.34
CA GLU A 140 8.67 -17.71 1.32
C GLU A 140 9.34 -16.83 0.28
N ILE A 141 8.71 -16.79 -0.89
CA ILE A 141 9.15 -15.92 -1.98
C ILE A 141 8.59 -14.54 -1.70
N ASP A 142 9.41 -13.52 -1.91
CA ASP A 142 8.96 -12.14 -1.82
C ASP A 142 7.88 -11.87 -2.89
N PRO A 143 6.63 -11.55 -2.50
CA PRO A 143 5.59 -11.20 -3.47
C PRO A 143 5.79 -9.81 -4.09
N THR A 144 6.62 -8.95 -3.50
CA THR A 144 6.71 -7.52 -3.82
C THR A 144 7.00 -7.22 -5.29
N PRO A 145 7.90 -7.94 -5.99
CA PRO A 145 8.11 -7.74 -7.42
C PRO A 145 6.86 -7.98 -8.27
N LEU A 146 6.07 -9.01 -7.93
CA LEU A 146 4.83 -9.32 -8.65
C LEU A 146 3.72 -8.33 -8.30
N VAL A 147 3.61 -7.97 -7.02
CA VAL A 147 2.71 -6.91 -6.55
C VAL A 147 2.98 -5.63 -7.30
N THR A 148 4.25 -5.26 -7.49
CA THR A 148 4.64 -4.03 -8.21
C THR A 148 4.00 -3.96 -9.59
N VAL A 149 4.13 -5.02 -10.40
CA VAL A 149 3.60 -5.05 -11.77
C VAL A 149 2.09 -4.87 -11.79
N PHE A 150 1.37 -5.70 -11.03
CA PHE A 150 -0.10 -5.66 -11.01
C PHE A 150 -0.64 -4.41 -10.34
N PHE A 151 0.00 -3.92 -9.28
CA PHE A 151 -0.41 -2.72 -8.57
C PHE A 151 -0.32 -1.50 -9.48
N ILE A 152 0.78 -1.33 -10.23
CA ILE A 152 0.94 -0.24 -11.18
C ILE A 152 -0.22 -0.25 -12.17
N ILE A 153 -0.48 -1.40 -12.81
CA ILE A 153 -1.54 -1.55 -13.81
C ILE A 153 -2.92 -1.25 -13.22
N PHE A 154 -3.28 -1.87 -12.11
CA PHE A 154 -4.61 -1.71 -11.50
C PHE A 154 -4.85 -0.32 -10.95
N PHE A 155 -3.84 0.28 -10.33
CA PHE A 155 -3.95 1.64 -9.82
C PHE A 155 -4.17 2.62 -10.99
N GLY A 156 -3.40 2.47 -12.06
CA GLY A 156 -3.55 3.29 -13.26
C GLY A 156 -4.93 3.14 -13.90
N ILE A 157 -5.44 1.91 -13.99
CA ILE A 157 -6.79 1.63 -14.48
C ILE A 157 -7.89 2.18 -13.57
N CYS A 158 -7.75 2.08 -12.25
CA CYS A 158 -8.78 2.57 -11.32
C CYS A 158 -8.94 4.10 -11.37
N LEU A 159 -7.84 4.84 -11.48
CA LEU A 159 -7.88 6.31 -11.51
C LEU A 159 -8.14 6.83 -12.94
N SER A 160 -7.49 6.23 -13.95
CA SER A 160 -7.69 6.39 -15.41
C SER A 160 -7.98 7.82 -15.89
N ASP A 161 -7.27 8.81 -15.33
CA ASP A 161 -7.38 10.21 -15.70
C ASP A 161 -5.99 10.83 -15.81
N ALA A 162 -5.72 11.47 -16.95
CA ALA A 162 -4.43 12.06 -17.26
C ALA A 162 -4.12 13.28 -16.39
N GLY A 163 -5.12 14.13 -16.15
CA GLY A 163 -5.00 15.32 -15.33
C GLY A 163 -4.74 14.97 -13.86
N TYR A 164 -5.50 14.02 -13.32
CA TYR A 164 -5.29 13.53 -11.96
C TYR A 164 -3.95 12.80 -11.82
N GLY A 165 -3.52 12.05 -12.83
CA GLY A 165 -2.20 11.40 -12.84
C GLY A 165 -1.04 12.41 -12.71
N ILE A 166 -1.04 13.46 -13.53
CA ILE A 166 -0.03 14.54 -13.48
C ILE A 166 -0.06 15.24 -12.11
N MET A 167 -1.27 15.56 -11.62
CA MET A 167 -1.43 16.25 -10.34
C MET A 167 -0.91 15.39 -9.18
N LEU A 168 -1.23 14.10 -9.17
CA LEU A 168 -0.77 13.14 -8.16
C LEU A 168 0.75 12.98 -8.16
N SER A 169 1.36 12.80 -9.35
CA SER A 169 2.81 12.66 -9.48
C SER A 169 3.53 13.95 -9.04
N THR A 170 3.03 15.11 -9.43
CA THR A 170 3.62 16.40 -9.06
C THR A 170 3.51 16.64 -7.56
N LEU A 171 2.33 16.41 -6.96
CA LEU A 171 2.11 16.57 -5.53
C LEU A 171 2.99 15.62 -4.72
N SER A 172 3.18 14.38 -5.19
CA SER A 172 4.06 13.40 -4.55
C SER A 172 5.51 13.87 -4.51
N ILE A 173 6.05 14.41 -5.62
CA ILE A 173 7.41 14.99 -5.65
C ILE A 173 7.53 16.20 -4.72
N LEU A 174 6.56 17.11 -4.76
CA LEU A 174 6.59 18.32 -3.93
C LEU A 174 6.58 17.97 -2.44
N MET A 175 5.75 17.00 -2.03
CA MET A 175 5.69 16.52 -0.65
C MET A 175 7.01 15.85 -0.21
N MET A 176 7.62 15.06 -1.09
CA MET A 176 8.93 14.44 -0.80
C MET A 176 10.06 15.46 -0.62
N LYS A 177 10.02 16.60 -1.35
CA LYS A 177 11.02 17.67 -1.23
C LYS A 177 10.76 18.60 -0.06
N LYS A 178 9.50 18.86 0.29
CA LYS A 178 9.11 19.85 1.30
C LYS A 178 9.12 19.30 2.73
N TYR A 179 8.87 18.01 2.91
CA TYR A 179 8.72 17.39 4.22
C TYR A 179 9.79 16.32 4.46
N ASN A 180 10.50 16.43 5.59
CA ASN A 180 11.39 15.38 6.07
C ASN A 180 10.55 14.23 6.63
N MET A 181 10.10 13.36 5.72
CA MET A 181 9.36 12.16 6.06
C MET A 181 10.32 11.01 6.38
N GLY A 182 9.94 10.18 7.36
CA GLY A 182 10.64 8.92 7.63
C GLY A 182 10.65 7.99 6.41
N SER A 183 11.45 6.92 6.48
CA SER A 183 11.64 5.97 5.37
C SER A 183 10.34 5.43 4.78
N THR A 184 9.36 5.08 5.62
CA THR A 184 8.04 4.60 5.21
C THR A 184 7.22 5.65 4.45
N GLY A 185 7.22 6.90 4.93
CA GLY A 185 6.50 8.00 4.26
C GLY A 185 7.06 8.28 2.87
N LYS A 186 8.40 8.23 2.73
CA LYS A 186 9.08 8.35 1.43
C LYS A 186 8.75 7.19 0.49
N LYS A 187 8.63 5.94 0.99
CA LYS A 187 8.18 4.79 0.18
C LYS A 187 6.75 4.99 -0.32
N PHE A 188 5.85 5.43 0.56
CA PHE A 188 4.45 5.68 0.20
C PHE A 188 4.30 6.78 -0.86
N LEU A 189 5.00 7.91 -0.72
CA LEU A 189 4.96 8.97 -1.75
C LEU A 189 5.58 8.53 -3.09
N ARG A 190 6.63 7.71 -3.08
CA ARG A 190 7.17 7.11 -4.31
C ARG A 190 6.17 6.16 -4.97
N LEU A 191 5.42 5.39 -4.19
CA LEU A 191 4.34 4.55 -4.70
C LEU A 191 3.25 5.40 -5.37
N LEU A 192 2.78 6.47 -4.71
CA LEU A 192 1.80 7.38 -5.32
C LEU A 192 2.34 8.08 -6.56
N PHE A 193 3.62 8.42 -6.58
CA PHE A 193 4.28 9.00 -7.76
C PHE A 193 4.24 8.05 -8.96
N ILE A 194 4.62 6.78 -8.78
CA ILE A 194 4.59 5.75 -9.82
C ILE A 194 3.14 5.46 -10.23
N GLY A 195 2.21 5.40 -9.26
CA GLY A 195 0.77 5.26 -9.52
C GLY A 195 0.21 6.42 -10.35
N GLY A 196 0.63 7.65 -10.07
CA GLY A 196 0.26 8.83 -10.86
C GLY A 196 0.76 8.78 -12.30
N ILE A 197 1.99 8.30 -12.53
CA ILE A 197 2.52 8.06 -13.89
C ILE A 197 1.67 7.02 -14.62
N SER A 198 1.27 5.95 -13.92
CA SER A 198 0.43 4.92 -14.51
C SER A 198 -0.98 5.43 -14.83
N SER A 199 -1.59 6.20 -13.92
CA SER A 199 -2.87 6.87 -14.20
C SER A 199 -2.77 7.85 -15.36
N PHE A 200 -1.65 8.55 -15.49
CA PHE A 200 -1.42 9.41 -16.66
C PHE A 200 -1.41 8.58 -17.96
N PHE A 201 -0.67 7.46 -17.98
CA PHE A 201 -0.64 6.57 -19.14
C PHE A 201 -2.02 6.02 -19.49
N PHE A 202 -2.75 5.44 -18.53
CA PHE A 202 -4.09 4.89 -18.78
C PHE A 202 -5.15 5.96 -19.05
N GLY A 203 -5.01 7.16 -18.47
CA GLY A 203 -5.86 8.31 -18.73
C GLY A 203 -5.69 8.86 -20.16
N VAL A 204 -4.47 8.88 -20.68
CA VAL A 204 -4.22 9.22 -22.10
C VAL A 204 -4.82 8.14 -23.02
N LEU A 205 -4.70 6.86 -22.66
CA LEU A 205 -5.33 5.77 -23.41
C LEU A 205 -6.86 5.87 -23.41
N SER A 206 -7.46 6.25 -22.28
CA SER A 206 -8.91 6.42 -22.14
C SER A 206 -9.44 7.74 -22.71
N GLY A 207 -8.55 8.69 -23.02
CA GLY A 207 -8.91 10.03 -23.47
C GLY A 207 -9.44 10.94 -22.36
N SER A 208 -9.34 10.53 -21.08
CA SER A 208 -9.88 11.30 -19.97
C SER A 208 -8.86 12.29 -19.41
N TRP A 209 -9.25 13.57 -19.39
CA TRP A 209 -8.46 14.68 -18.84
C TRP A 209 -9.33 15.51 -17.91
N PHE A 210 -9.13 15.36 -16.59
CA PHE A 210 -9.99 15.97 -15.58
C PHE A 210 -11.48 15.64 -15.84
N GLY A 211 -11.78 14.37 -16.09
CA GLY A 211 -13.04 13.91 -16.68
C GLY A 211 -13.06 14.18 -18.18
N ASP A 212 -13.78 15.22 -18.57
CA ASP A 212 -14.00 15.66 -19.95
C ASP A 212 -13.58 17.12 -20.21
N LEU A 213 -12.85 17.74 -19.27
CA LEU A 213 -12.50 19.17 -19.31
C LEU A 213 -11.67 19.50 -20.55
N LEU A 214 -10.72 18.63 -20.92
CA LEU A 214 -9.99 18.69 -22.18
C LEU A 214 -10.42 17.53 -23.05
N ARG A 215 -11.25 17.80 -24.07
CA ARG A 215 -11.72 16.78 -25.00
C ARG A 215 -10.60 16.36 -25.94
N MET A 216 -10.00 15.23 -25.66
CA MET A 216 -9.02 14.55 -26.51
C MET A 216 -9.59 13.22 -26.98
N PRO A 217 -9.32 12.79 -28.23
CA PRO A 217 -9.79 11.49 -28.69
C PRO A 217 -9.15 10.37 -27.85
N ALA A 218 -9.96 9.42 -27.41
CA ALA A 218 -9.47 8.21 -26.75
C ALA A 218 -8.62 7.40 -27.75
N LEU A 219 -7.42 7.00 -27.33
CA LEU A 219 -6.53 6.17 -28.16
C LEU A 219 -6.90 4.68 -28.08
N TRP A 220 -7.63 4.27 -27.04
CA TRP A 220 -7.98 2.88 -26.82
C TRP A 220 -9.44 2.67 -26.41
N ILE A 221 -9.78 2.79 -25.13
CA ILE A 221 -11.14 2.53 -24.61
C ILE A 221 -11.54 3.71 -23.73
N ASN A 222 -12.64 4.38 -24.07
CA ASN A 222 -13.30 5.30 -23.15
C ASN A 222 -14.27 4.49 -22.27
N PRO A 223 -14.05 4.38 -20.94
CA PRO A 223 -14.92 3.61 -20.05
C PRO A 223 -16.36 4.11 -20.04
N VAL A 224 -16.61 5.39 -20.37
CA VAL A 224 -17.95 5.98 -20.42
C VAL A 224 -18.73 5.50 -21.64
N ASP A 225 -18.06 5.43 -22.80
CA ASP A 225 -18.71 5.08 -24.07
C ASP A 225 -18.87 3.55 -24.21
N ASP A 226 -17.88 2.78 -23.75
CA ASP A 226 -17.91 1.31 -23.78
C ASP A 226 -17.47 0.67 -22.45
N PRO A 227 -18.37 0.64 -21.45
CA PRO A 227 -18.10 0.03 -20.15
C PRO A 227 -17.89 -1.50 -20.24
N ILE A 228 -18.51 -2.17 -21.22
CA ILE A 228 -18.47 -3.64 -21.34
C ILE A 228 -17.08 -4.10 -21.76
N THR A 229 -16.47 -3.43 -22.74
CA THR A 229 -15.09 -3.77 -23.14
C THR A 229 -14.11 -3.52 -22.00
N MET A 230 -14.30 -2.45 -21.22
CA MET A 230 -13.49 -2.19 -20.02
C MET A 230 -13.68 -3.26 -18.93
N LEU A 231 -14.90 -3.75 -18.74
CA LEU A 231 -15.18 -4.88 -17.86
C LEU A 231 -14.44 -6.14 -18.32
N VAL A 232 -14.58 -6.53 -19.58
CA VAL A 232 -13.92 -7.72 -20.14
C VAL A 232 -12.41 -7.62 -19.97
N PHE A 233 -11.81 -6.46 -20.26
CA PHE A 233 -10.38 -6.24 -20.04
C PHE A 233 -9.97 -6.40 -18.57
N ALA A 234 -10.73 -5.83 -17.63
CA ALA A 234 -10.47 -5.99 -16.20
C ALA A 234 -10.55 -7.45 -15.74
N LEU A 235 -11.53 -8.21 -16.26
CA LEU A 235 -11.66 -9.65 -15.96
C LEU A 235 -10.50 -10.47 -16.53
N ILE A 236 -10.03 -10.15 -17.75
CA ILE A 236 -8.85 -10.80 -18.36
C ILE A 236 -7.60 -10.53 -17.51
N LEU A 237 -7.37 -9.29 -17.07
CA LEU A 237 -6.25 -8.97 -16.19
C LEU A 237 -6.34 -9.72 -14.86
N GLY A 238 -7.53 -9.81 -14.27
CA GLY A 238 -7.75 -10.58 -13.05
C GLY A 238 -7.47 -12.07 -13.23
N LEU A 239 -7.88 -12.64 -14.36
CA LEU A 239 -7.56 -14.01 -14.73
C LEU A 239 -6.05 -14.24 -14.85
N ILE A 240 -5.33 -13.34 -15.52
CA ILE A 240 -3.86 -13.39 -15.63
C ILE A 240 -3.23 -13.38 -14.24
N GLN A 241 -3.69 -12.49 -13.35
CA GLN A 241 -3.14 -12.41 -11.99
C GLN A 241 -3.40 -13.70 -11.19
N ILE A 242 -4.59 -14.31 -11.31
CA ILE A 242 -4.90 -15.59 -10.68
C ILE A 242 -3.96 -16.69 -11.18
N PHE A 243 -3.72 -16.78 -12.50
CA PHE A 243 -2.78 -17.74 -13.07
C PHE A 243 -1.35 -17.53 -12.55
N VAL A 244 -0.90 -16.28 -12.45
CA VAL A 244 0.40 -15.97 -11.85
C VAL A 244 0.44 -16.41 -10.39
N GLY A 245 -0.63 -16.17 -9.61
CA GLY A 245 -0.71 -16.60 -8.22
C GLY A 245 -0.62 -18.13 -8.05
N ILE A 246 -1.31 -18.88 -8.91
CA ILE A 246 -1.21 -20.35 -8.94
C ILE A 246 0.21 -20.79 -9.35
N GLY A 247 0.81 -20.12 -10.33
CA GLY A 247 2.19 -20.37 -10.78
C GLY A 247 3.22 -20.15 -9.67
N VAL A 248 3.10 -19.07 -8.88
CA VAL A 248 3.96 -18.83 -7.71
C VAL A 248 3.77 -19.91 -6.66
N LYS A 249 2.53 -20.32 -6.38
CA LYS A 249 2.24 -21.41 -5.45
C LYS A 249 2.89 -22.72 -5.92
N MET A 250 2.83 -23.00 -7.21
CA MET A 250 3.43 -24.18 -7.83
C MET A 250 4.95 -24.16 -7.67
N TYR A 251 5.58 -23.03 -7.99
CA TYR A 251 7.02 -22.85 -7.85
C TYR A 251 7.49 -22.95 -6.39
N ASN A 252 6.74 -22.40 -5.43
CA ASN A 252 7.03 -22.53 -4.00
C ASN A 252 6.99 -24.00 -3.54
N ASN A 253 5.99 -24.78 -3.97
CA ASN A 253 5.90 -26.20 -3.64
C ASN A 253 7.03 -27.02 -4.25
N ILE A 254 7.44 -26.72 -5.50
CA ILE A 254 8.58 -27.38 -6.14
C ILE A 254 9.87 -27.08 -5.36
N ARG A 255 10.09 -25.83 -4.97
CA ARG A 255 11.27 -25.41 -4.18
C ARG A 255 11.33 -26.08 -2.80
N ARG A 256 10.18 -26.38 -2.20
CA ARG A 256 10.06 -27.10 -0.92
C ARG A 256 10.18 -28.62 -1.05
N GLY A 257 10.41 -29.16 -2.26
CA GLY A 257 10.48 -30.60 -2.50
C GLY A 257 9.13 -31.32 -2.61
N ASN A 258 8.01 -30.59 -2.48
CA ASN A 258 6.65 -31.14 -2.52
C ASN A 258 6.09 -31.20 -3.94
N ILE A 259 6.79 -31.91 -4.83
CA ILE A 259 6.46 -31.97 -6.28
C ILE A 259 5.09 -32.61 -6.52
N LYS A 260 4.70 -33.59 -5.69
CA LYS A 260 3.38 -34.23 -5.77
C LYS A 260 2.26 -33.23 -5.58
N ASP A 261 2.44 -32.27 -4.66
CA ASP A 261 1.44 -31.24 -4.39
C ASP A 261 1.36 -30.27 -5.57
N ALA A 262 2.51 -29.83 -6.08
CA ALA A 262 2.60 -28.95 -7.25
C ALA A 262 1.85 -29.49 -8.49
N VAL A 263 2.00 -30.79 -8.78
CA VAL A 263 1.38 -31.41 -9.95
C VAL A 263 -0.11 -31.70 -9.70
N PHE A 264 -0.46 -32.27 -8.55
CA PHE A 264 -1.84 -32.70 -8.33
C PHE A 264 -2.79 -31.59 -7.92
N ASP A 265 -2.28 -30.53 -7.29
CA ASP A 265 -3.08 -29.42 -6.83
C ASP A 265 -3.00 -28.25 -7.83
N GLN A 266 -1.82 -27.69 -8.10
CA GLN A 266 -1.70 -26.48 -8.92
C GLN A 266 -1.86 -26.72 -10.42
N LEU A 267 -1.21 -27.75 -10.99
CA LEU A 267 -1.29 -28.00 -12.43
C LEU A 267 -2.71 -28.40 -12.84
N THR A 268 -3.37 -29.26 -12.04
CA THR A 268 -4.73 -29.69 -12.29
C THR A 268 -5.74 -28.54 -12.29
N TRP A 269 -5.63 -27.62 -11.31
CA TRP A 269 -6.42 -26.39 -11.31
C TRP A 269 -6.11 -25.48 -12.50
N SER A 270 -4.84 -25.37 -12.89
CA SER A 270 -4.44 -24.56 -14.06
C SER A 270 -5.06 -25.09 -15.36
N ILE A 271 -5.08 -26.42 -15.55
CA ILE A 271 -5.70 -27.06 -16.71
C ILE A 271 -7.22 -26.82 -16.73
N LEU A 272 -7.89 -27.03 -15.59
CA LEU A 272 -9.33 -26.81 -15.48
C LEU A 272 -9.71 -25.35 -15.79
N LEU A 273 -9.03 -24.39 -15.15
CA LEU A 273 -9.31 -22.96 -15.35
C LEU A 273 -9.02 -22.54 -16.79
N SER A 274 -7.93 -23.04 -17.39
CA SER A 274 -7.62 -22.76 -18.80
C SER A 274 -8.71 -23.31 -19.74
N GLY A 275 -9.22 -24.52 -19.47
CA GLY A 275 -10.33 -25.09 -20.22
C GLY A 275 -11.60 -24.24 -20.14
N LEU A 276 -11.95 -23.74 -18.95
CA LEU A 276 -13.12 -22.88 -18.75
C LEU A 276 -12.98 -21.55 -19.51
N VAL A 277 -11.79 -20.96 -19.47
CA VAL A 277 -11.48 -19.72 -20.21
C VAL A 277 -11.60 -19.94 -21.71
N LEU A 278 -11.08 -21.06 -22.23
CA LEU A 278 -11.18 -21.39 -23.65
C LEU A 278 -12.63 -21.61 -24.10
N ILE A 279 -13.51 -22.12 -23.23
CA ILE A 279 -14.95 -22.23 -23.53
C ILE A 279 -15.56 -20.82 -23.68
N ILE A 280 -15.28 -19.91 -22.72
CA ILE A 280 -15.77 -18.53 -22.79
C ILE A 280 -15.30 -17.84 -24.07
N LEU A 281 -14.02 -17.99 -24.43
CA LEU A 281 -13.46 -17.39 -25.65
C LEU A 281 -14.04 -17.99 -26.94
N ALA A 282 -14.39 -19.27 -26.93
CA ALA A 282 -15.04 -19.93 -28.06
C ALA A 282 -16.50 -19.49 -28.22
N GLU A 283 -17.25 -19.32 -27.12
CA GLU A 283 -18.62 -18.81 -27.15
C GLU A 283 -18.71 -17.33 -27.56
N MET A 284 -17.67 -16.55 -27.27
CA MET A 284 -17.53 -15.16 -27.72
C MET A 284 -17.06 -15.01 -29.18
N ASP A 285 -16.93 -16.11 -29.93
CA ASP A 285 -16.45 -16.16 -31.32
C ASP A 285 -15.05 -15.55 -31.53
N ILE A 286 -14.22 -15.51 -30.47
CA ILE A 286 -12.86 -14.98 -30.53
C ILE A 286 -11.89 -16.05 -31.08
N ILE A 287 -12.14 -17.32 -30.76
CA ILE A 287 -11.30 -18.44 -31.18
C ILE A 287 -12.15 -19.64 -31.61
N SER A 288 -11.96 -20.12 -32.84
CA SER A 288 -12.64 -21.33 -33.35
C SER A 288 -11.80 -22.59 -33.13
N ILE A 289 -11.91 -23.18 -31.94
CA ILE A 289 -11.14 -24.38 -31.52
C ILE A 289 -12.00 -25.67 -31.48
N GLY A 290 -13.22 -25.63 -32.01
CA GLY A 290 -14.13 -26.79 -32.01
C GLY A 290 -14.40 -27.32 -30.59
N LYS A 291 -14.42 -28.65 -30.42
CA LYS A 291 -14.75 -29.32 -29.13
C LYS A 291 -13.58 -29.48 -28.16
N ILE A 292 -12.39 -28.97 -28.51
CA ILE A 292 -11.17 -29.10 -27.68
C ILE A 292 -11.35 -28.47 -26.28
N PRO A 293 -11.93 -27.26 -26.11
CA PRO A 293 -12.10 -26.64 -24.80
C PRO A 293 -12.91 -27.48 -23.80
N TYR A 294 -14.00 -28.12 -24.27
CA TYR A 294 -14.81 -29.03 -23.44
C TYR A 294 -14.02 -30.27 -23.01
N GLY A 295 -13.16 -30.80 -23.88
CA GLY A 295 -12.27 -31.92 -23.55
C GLY A 295 -11.22 -31.56 -22.50
N VAL A 296 -10.60 -30.38 -22.61
CA VAL A 296 -9.61 -29.88 -21.64
C VAL A 296 -10.26 -29.65 -20.27
N THR A 297 -11.45 -29.03 -20.23
CA THR A 297 -12.21 -28.81 -19.00
C THR A 297 -12.62 -30.14 -18.37
N GLY A 298 -13.12 -31.10 -19.16
CA GLY A 298 -13.49 -32.44 -18.68
C GLY A 298 -12.30 -33.20 -18.11
N PHE A 299 -11.13 -33.12 -18.76
CA PHE A 299 -9.90 -33.72 -18.27
C PHE A 299 -9.41 -33.06 -16.97
N GLY A 300 -9.44 -31.74 -16.88
CA GLY A 300 -9.11 -30.99 -15.66
C GLY A 300 -10.02 -31.33 -14.49
N ALA A 301 -11.33 -31.43 -14.73
CA ALA A 301 -12.31 -31.80 -13.71
C ALA A 301 -12.11 -33.24 -13.23
N LEU A 302 -11.94 -34.18 -14.17
CA LEU A 302 -11.72 -35.59 -13.84
C LEU A 302 -10.42 -35.79 -13.05
N SER A 303 -9.34 -35.13 -13.47
CA SER A 303 -8.06 -35.19 -12.77
C SER A 303 -8.17 -34.61 -11.36
N LEU A 304 -8.89 -33.50 -11.13
CA LEU A 304 -9.12 -32.98 -9.76
C LEU A 304 -9.88 -33.96 -8.88
N VAL A 305 -10.93 -34.58 -9.41
CA VAL A 305 -11.73 -35.55 -8.66
C VAL A 305 -10.90 -36.75 -8.22
N LEU A 306 -9.94 -37.18 -9.06
CA LEU A 306 -9.07 -38.31 -8.77
C LEU A 306 -7.91 -37.96 -7.82
N THR A 307 -7.42 -36.72 -7.82
CA THR A 307 -6.16 -36.35 -7.16
C THR A 307 -6.35 -35.64 -5.81
N GLN A 308 -7.39 -34.81 -5.67
CA GLN A 308 -7.64 -33.98 -4.47
C GLN A 308 -8.00 -34.81 -3.22
N GLY A 309 -8.57 -36.00 -3.40
CA GLY A 309 -8.90 -36.92 -2.32
C GLY A 309 -7.73 -37.71 -1.72
N ARG A 310 -6.49 -37.53 -2.20
CA ARG A 310 -5.36 -38.46 -1.92
C ARG A 310 -5.02 -38.66 -0.44
N HIS A 311 -5.27 -37.67 0.41
CA HIS A 311 -4.98 -37.73 1.85
C HIS A 311 -6.06 -38.45 2.68
N GLN A 312 -7.21 -38.81 2.10
CA GLN A 312 -8.32 -39.44 2.81
C GLN A 312 -8.27 -40.97 2.74
N LYS A 313 -8.61 -41.65 3.84
CA LYS A 313 -8.74 -43.11 3.90
C LYS A 313 -10.11 -43.55 3.37
N GLY A 314 -10.12 -44.43 2.36
CA GLY A 314 -11.32 -45.02 1.75
C GLY A 314 -11.73 -44.41 0.40
N MET A 315 -11.97 -45.25 -0.61
CA MET A 315 -12.19 -44.86 -2.02
C MET A 315 -13.38 -43.89 -2.20
N VAL A 316 -14.47 -44.11 -1.47
CA VAL A 316 -15.66 -43.24 -1.50
C VAL A 316 -15.34 -41.84 -0.96
N LYS A 317 -14.64 -41.74 0.17
CA LYS A 317 -14.24 -40.45 0.75
C LYS A 317 -13.28 -39.68 -0.17
N LYS A 318 -12.40 -40.36 -0.92
CA LYS A 318 -11.52 -39.72 -1.91
C LYS A 318 -12.33 -39.06 -3.03
N ILE A 319 -13.31 -39.76 -3.58
CA ILE A 319 -14.17 -39.24 -4.67
C ILE A 319 -15.06 -38.11 -4.15
N VAL A 320 -15.62 -38.23 -2.94
CA VAL A 320 -16.45 -37.16 -2.34
C VAL A 320 -15.65 -35.89 -2.13
N VAL A 321 -14.42 -35.97 -1.60
CA VAL A 321 -13.54 -34.81 -1.46
C VAL A 321 -13.09 -34.27 -2.81
N GLY A 322 -12.84 -35.15 -3.79
CA GLY A 322 -12.57 -34.78 -5.17
C GLY A 322 -13.71 -33.99 -5.81
N LEU A 323 -14.95 -34.44 -5.69
CA LEU A 323 -16.13 -33.70 -6.16
C LEU A 323 -16.33 -32.40 -5.38
N ALA A 324 -16.09 -32.42 -4.06
CA ALA A 324 -16.16 -31.22 -3.25
C ALA A 324 -15.12 -30.16 -3.69
N SER A 325 -13.96 -30.57 -4.21
CA SER A 325 -12.96 -29.65 -4.73
C SER A 325 -13.46 -28.82 -5.92
N LEU A 326 -14.40 -29.34 -6.72
CA LEU A 326 -14.98 -28.61 -7.85
C LEU A 326 -15.80 -27.39 -7.39
N TYR A 327 -16.28 -27.35 -6.14
CA TYR A 327 -16.87 -26.12 -5.57
C TYR A 327 -15.86 -24.96 -5.52
N GLY A 328 -14.56 -25.24 -5.58
CA GLY A 328 -13.52 -24.22 -5.72
C GLY A 328 -13.64 -23.39 -6.99
N ILE A 329 -14.32 -23.89 -8.04
CA ILE A 329 -14.62 -23.12 -9.27
C ILE A 329 -15.44 -21.87 -8.92
N ILE A 330 -16.39 -21.98 -7.99
CA ILE A 330 -17.21 -20.85 -7.54
C ILE A 330 -16.32 -19.79 -6.87
N GLY A 331 -15.33 -20.22 -6.08
CA GLY A 331 -14.34 -19.33 -5.48
C GLY A 331 -13.52 -18.59 -6.54
N TYR A 332 -12.94 -19.31 -7.51
CA TYR A 332 -12.19 -18.67 -8.60
C TYR A 332 -13.05 -17.75 -9.46
N PHE A 333 -14.30 -18.13 -9.73
CA PHE A 333 -15.24 -17.27 -10.45
C PHE A 333 -15.55 -16.00 -9.67
N SER A 334 -15.79 -16.11 -8.35
CA SER A 334 -15.97 -14.97 -7.46
C SER A 334 -14.74 -14.06 -7.46
N ASP A 335 -13.54 -14.63 -7.44
CA ASP A 335 -12.29 -13.87 -7.47
C ASP A 335 -12.12 -13.12 -8.80
N VAL A 336 -12.39 -13.76 -9.95
CA VAL A 336 -12.35 -13.10 -11.26
C VAL A 336 -13.39 -11.98 -11.34
N LEU A 337 -14.62 -12.24 -10.91
CA LEU A 337 -15.70 -11.24 -10.92
C LEU A 337 -15.38 -10.04 -10.02
N SER A 338 -14.58 -10.24 -8.97
CA SER A 338 -14.07 -9.20 -8.08
C SER A 338 -13.31 -8.09 -8.82
N TYR A 339 -12.69 -8.40 -9.97
CA TYR A 339 -11.95 -7.42 -10.79
C TYR A 339 -12.86 -6.46 -11.58
N SER A 340 -14.17 -6.74 -11.67
CA SER A 340 -15.15 -5.77 -12.18
C SER A 340 -15.09 -4.42 -11.44
N ARG A 341 -14.59 -4.41 -10.21
CA ARG A 341 -14.34 -3.18 -9.44
C ARG A 341 -13.37 -2.22 -10.12
N LEU A 342 -12.39 -2.73 -10.87
CA LEU A 342 -11.46 -1.88 -11.63
C LEU A 342 -12.22 -0.99 -12.62
N MET A 343 -13.12 -1.61 -13.39
CA MET A 343 -14.01 -0.89 -14.31
C MET A 343 -14.93 0.07 -13.53
N ALA A 344 -15.60 -0.40 -12.48
CA ALA A 344 -16.56 0.41 -11.72
C ALA A 344 -15.93 1.69 -11.14
N LEU A 345 -14.73 1.60 -10.57
CA LEU A 345 -14.02 2.76 -10.02
C LEU A 345 -13.54 3.73 -11.09
N SER A 346 -13.03 3.21 -12.20
CA SER A 346 -12.58 4.03 -13.33
C SER A 346 -13.75 4.86 -13.88
N LEU A 347 -14.88 4.21 -14.13
CA LEU A 347 -16.10 4.86 -14.61
C LEU A 347 -16.62 5.89 -13.59
N ALA A 348 -16.67 5.53 -12.30
CA ALA A 348 -17.15 6.42 -11.25
C ALA A 348 -16.31 7.71 -11.16
N THR A 349 -14.99 7.61 -11.25
CA THR A 349 -14.09 8.77 -11.18
C THR A 349 -14.32 9.71 -12.37
N ILE A 350 -14.40 9.16 -13.59
CA ILE A 350 -14.59 9.94 -14.82
C ILE A 350 -15.97 10.60 -14.83
N VAL A 351 -17.04 9.85 -14.52
CA VAL A 351 -18.41 10.36 -14.49
C VAL A 351 -18.57 11.43 -13.42
N LEU A 352 -18.01 11.24 -12.23
CA LEU A 352 -18.06 12.24 -11.17
C LEU A 352 -17.39 13.55 -11.61
N ALA A 353 -16.22 13.46 -12.24
CA ALA A 353 -15.53 14.62 -12.79
C ALA A 353 -16.36 15.34 -13.85
N MET A 354 -16.97 14.60 -14.78
CA MET A 354 -17.84 15.16 -15.83
C MET A 354 -19.06 15.88 -15.25
N VAL A 355 -19.69 15.33 -14.21
CA VAL A 355 -20.83 15.96 -13.53
C VAL A 355 -20.41 17.27 -12.88
N PHE A 356 -19.26 17.29 -12.18
CA PHE A 356 -18.75 18.53 -11.58
C PHE A 356 -18.36 19.58 -12.63
N ASN A 357 -17.76 19.16 -13.75
CA ASN A 357 -17.47 20.05 -14.87
C ASN A 357 -18.76 20.68 -15.42
N THR A 358 -19.79 19.86 -15.65
CA THR A 358 -21.10 20.31 -16.14
C THR A 358 -21.72 21.33 -15.19
N ILE A 359 -21.74 21.06 -13.88
CA ILE A 359 -22.24 22.00 -12.86
C ILE A 359 -21.45 23.31 -12.91
N ALA A 360 -20.12 23.24 -12.96
CA ALA A 360 -19.28 24.43 -12.97
C ALA A 360 -19.48 25.29 -14.24
N PHE A 361 -19.68 24.66 -15.40
CA PHE A 361 -19.95 25.37 -16.65
C PHE A 361 -21.35 25.99 -16.69
N ILE A 362 -22.38 25.36 -16.11
CA ILE A 362 -23.71 25.98 -15.97
C ILE A 362 -23.63 27.26 -15.11
N MET A 363 -22.79 27.27 -14.07
CA MET A 363 -22.59 28.44 -13.22
C MET A 363 -21.87 29.61 -13.90
N LYS A 364 -21.17 29.35 -15.03
CA LYS A 364 -20.41 30.37 -15.77
C LYS A 364 -21.31 31.42 -16.41
N ASP A 365 -22.53 31.05 -16.79
CA ASP A 365 -23.48 31.92 -17.51
C ASP A 365 -24.16 32.96 -16.60
N ILE A 366 -23.87 32.96 -15.29
CA ILE A 366 -24.44 33.88 -14.29
C ILE A 366 -23.48 35.05 -14.02
N TYR A 367 -23.58 36.13 -14.81
CA TYR A 367 -22.89 37.45 -14.60
C TYR A 367 -21.35 37.37 -14.39
N LEU A 368 -20.65 38.50 -14.30
CA LEU A 368 -19.17 38.55 -14.17
C LEU A 368 -18.63 37.80 -12.93
N VAL A 369 -19.47 37.63 -11.89
CA VAL A 369 -19.16 36.86 -10.67
C VAL A 369 -19.12 35.34 -10.95
N GLY A 370 -19.83 34.87 -11.97
CA GLY A 370 -19.88 33.45 -12.36
C GLY A 370 -18.52 32.86 -12.68
N ILE A 371 -17.61 33.61 -13.32
CA ILE A 371 -16.26 33.12 -13.66
C ILE A 371 -15.44 32.78 -12.40
N PHE A 372 -15.51 33.63 -11.37
CA PHE A 372 -14.79 33.39 -10.12
C PHE A 372 -15.36 32.19 -9.36
N ILE A 373 -16.70 32.07 -9.33
CA ILE A 373 -17.37 30.94 -8.69
C ILE A 373 -17.07 29.64 -9.43
N THR A 374 -17.15 29.62 -10.76
CA THR A 374 -16.79 28.45 -11.59
C THR A 374 -15.36 28.02 -11.35
N ALA A 375 -14.39 28.94 -11.33
CA ALA A 375 -12.99 28.61 -11.07
C ALA A 375 -12.79 28.00 -9.67
N MET A 376 -13.43 28.57 -8.64
CA MET A 376 -13.38 28.04 -7.28
C MET A 376 -13.97 26.63 -7.20
N VAL A 377 -15.15 26.42 -7.80
CA VAL A 377 -15.83 25.12 -7.84
C VAL A 377 -14.96 24.08 -8.54
N LEU A 378 -14.39 24.38 -9.72
CA LEU A 378 -13.51 23.45 -10.43
C LEU A 378 -12.29 23.05 -9.58
N ILE A 379 -11.60 24.02 -8.97
CA ILE A 379 -10.42 23.72 -8.15
C ILE A 379 -10.78 22.82 -6.97
N VAL A 380 -11.84 23.16 -6.23
CA VAL A 380 -12.25 22.40 -5.05
C VAL A 380 -12.75 21.01 -5.45
N SER A 381 -13.59 20.91 -6.48
CA SER A 381 -14.15 19.65 -6.96
C SER A 381 -13.07 18.71 -7.50
N HIS A 382 -12.17 19.19 -8.37
CA HIS A 382 -11.09 18.35 -8.89
C HIS A 382 -10.10 17.92 -7.82
N PHE A 383 -9.81 18.78 -6.83
CA PHE A 383 -8.98 18.40 -5.69
C PHE A 383 -9.65 17.30 -4.85
N PHE A 384 -10.95 17.43 -4.61
CA PHE A 384 -11.74 16.43 -3.90
C PHE A 384 -11.81 15.09 -4.65
N ILE A 385 -12.05 15.13 -5.97
CA ILE A 385 -12.07 13.93 -6.82
C ILE A 385 -10.69 13.28 -6.86
N LEU A 386 -9.60 14.05 -6.93
CA LEU A 386 -8.25 13.51 -6.86
C LEU A 386 -8.07 12.69 -5.57
N ILE A 387 -8.46 13.24 -4.43
CA ILE A 387 -8.29 12.56 -3.13
C ILE A 387 -9.11 11.27 -3.08
N ILE A 388 -10.41 11.34 -3.38
CA ILE A 388 -11.29 10.16 -3.29
C ILE A 388 -10.94 9.12 -4.36
N GLY A 389 -10.65 9.55 -5.59
CA GLY A 389 -10.23 8.69 -6.68
C GLY A 389 -8.92 7.98 -6.36
N THR A 390 -7.93 8.72 -5.83
CA THR A 390 -6.63 8.14 -5.40
C THR A 390 -6.81 7.16 -4.25
N LEU A 391 -7.58 7.53 -3.22
CA LEU A 391 -7.85 6.66 -2.07
C LEU A 391 -8.61 5.40 -2.49
N GLY A 392 -9.62 5.55 -3.34
CA GLY A 392 -10.38 4.44 -3.91
C GLY A 392 -9.49 3.51 -4.73
N ALA A 393 -8.72 4.07 -5.67
CA ALA A 393 -7.77 3.31 -6.48
C ALA A 393 -6.75 2.55 -5.60
N PHE A 394 -6.21 3.20 -4.57
CA PHE A 394 -5.27 2.59 -3.63
C PHE A 394 -5.91 1.43 -2.85
N VAL A 395 -7.04 1.67 -2.17
CA VAL A 395 -7.70 0.67 -1.31
C VAL A 395 -8.20 -0.52 -2.11
N HIS A 396 -8.83 -0.30 -3.27
CA HIS A 396 -9.33 -1.39 -4.10
C HIS A 396 -8.20 -2.18 -4.76
N THR A 397 -7.12 -1.52 -5.17
CA THR A 397 -5.94 -2.23 -5.68
C THR A 397 -5.31 -3.09 -4.58
N MET A 398 -5.13 -2.55 -3.37
CA MET A 398 -4.65 -3.35 -2.22
C MET A 398 -5.56 -4.54 -1.93
N ARG A 399 -6.89 -4.33 -1.99
CA ARG A 399 -7.85 -5.41 -1.78
C ARG A 399 -7.60 -6.57 -2.75
N LEU A 400 -7.51 -6.28 -4.05
CA LEU A 400 -7.21 -7.26 -5.10
C LEU A 400 -5.89 -8.01 -4.83
N GLN A 401 -4.86 -7.31 -4.37
CA GLN A 401 -3.60 -7.96 -3.99
C GLN A 401 -3.75 -8.86 -2.76
N TYR A 402 -4.44 -8.43 -1.72
CA TYR A 402 -4.48 -9.14 -0.44
C TYR A 402 -5.43 -10.33 -0.42
N VAL A 403 -6.57 -10.25 -1.12
CA VAL A 403 -7.59 -11.30 -1.03
C VAL A 403 -7.65 -12.15 -2.27
N GLU A 404 -7.46 -11.59 -3.44
CA GLU A 404 -7.55 -12.33 -4.69
C GLU A 404 -6.17 -12.93 -5.07
N PHE A 405 -5.07 -12.20 -4.84
CA PHE A 405 -3.71 -12.67 -5.18
C PHE A 405 -2.99 -13.40 -4.04
N PHE A 406 -2.85 -12.78 -2.87
CA PHE A 406 -2.10 -13.35 -1.74
C PHE A 406 -2.74 -14.62 -1.18
N SER A 407 -4.07 -14.73 -1.18
CA SER A 407 -4.78 -15.94 -0.74
C SER A 407 -4.38 -17.21 -1.51
N LYS A 408 -3.79 -17.06 -2.71
CA LYS A 408 -3.36 -18.19 -3.53
C LYS A 408 -2.06 -18.83 -3.04
N PHE A 409 -1.09 -18.03 -2.60
CA PHE A 409 0.28 -18.52 -2.37
C PHE A 409 0.96 -17.97 -1.11
N TYR A 410 0.44 -16.91 -0.50
CA TYR A 410 1.10 -16.15 0.55
C TYR A 410 0.50 -16.49 1.93
N VAL A 411 1.33 -17.00 2.84
CA VAL A 411 0.90 -17.30 4.22
C VAL A 411 1.26 -16.15 5.15
N GLY A 412 2.43 -15.52 4.95
CA GLY A 412 2.88 -14.39 5.74
C GLY A 412 3.22 -14.75 7.19
N GLY A 413 3.32 -13.74 8.05
CA GLY A 413 3.62 -13.89 9.47
C GLY A 413 5.11 -13.97 9.82
N GLY A 414 5.98 -13.48 8.93
CA GLY A 414 7.41 -13.29 9.22
C GLY A 414 7.66 -12.18 10.25
N LYS A 415 8.79 -12.28 10.95
CA LYS A 415 9.27 -11.25 11.88
C LYS A 415 10.14 -10.25 11.12
N LYS A 416 9.87 -8.94 11.23
CA LYS A 416 10.72 -7.92 10.58
C LYS A 416 12.12 -7.88 11.20
N PHE A 417 13.15 -7.85 10.35
CA PHE A 417 14.51 -7.59 10.77
C PHE A 417 14.63 -6.13 11.23
N SER A 418 14.84 -5.93 12.53
CA SER A 418 15.07 -4.63 13.15
C SER A 418 16.52 -4.56 13.61
N PRO A 419 17.44 -3.98 12.81
CA PRO A 419 18.83 -3.86 13.23
C PRO A 419 18.93 -2.90 14.42
N PHE A 420 19.86 -3.17 15.33
CA PHE A 420 20.22 -2.22 16.37
C PHE A 420 20.92 -1.02 15.73
N ARG A 421 20.27 0.15 15.79
CA ARG A 421 20.74 1.40 15.20
C ARG A 421 20.40 2.56 16.12
N MET A 422 21.12 3.67 15.97
CA MET A 422 20.74 4.93 16.61
C MET A 422 19.49 5.48 15.89
N ASP A 423 18.32 5.38 16.52
CA ASP A 423 17.06 5.92 15.99
C ASP A 423 16.79 7.28 16.65
N THR A 424 17.05 8.36 15.91
CA THR A 424 16.83 9.74 16.36
C THR A 424 15.52 10.28 15.80
N LYS A 425 14.76 11.02 16.62
CA LYS A 425 13.45 11.56 16.21
C LYS A 425 13.55 12.99 15.68
N TYR A 426 14.48 13.78 16.20
CA TYR A 426 14.55 15.22 15.98
C TYR A 426 15.85 15.68 15.33
N ILE A 427 16.94 14.95 15.52
CA ILE A 427 18.24 15.25 14.91
C ILE A 427 18.55 14.23 13.82
N GLU A 428 19.05 14.67 12.67
CA GLU A 428 19.74 13.79 11.72
C GLU A 428 21.23 13.82 12.06
N ILE A 429 21.80 12.66 12.38
CA ILE A 429 23.24 12.52 12.56
C ILE A 429 23.80 12.19 11.17
N GLU A 430 24.54 13.12 10.57
CA GLU A 430 25.36 12.78 9.41
C GLU A 430 26.47 11.85 9.87
N GLU A 431 26.43 10.58 9.47
CA GLU A 431 27.57 9.68 9.60
C GLU A 431 28.70 10.21 8.71
N VAL A 432 29.77 10.72 9.34
CA VAL A 432 31.02 11.13 8.68
C VAL A 432 31.92 9.94 8.46
#